data_AF-A0A959JU60-F1
#
_entry.id   AF-A0A959JU60-F1
#
_cell.length_a   1.000
_cell.length_b   1.000
_cell.length_c   1.000
_cell.angle_alpha   90.00
_cell.angle_beta   90.00
_cell.angle_gamma   90.00
#
_symmetry.space_group_name_H-M   'P 1'
#
loop_
_entity.id
_entity.type
_entity.pdbx_description
1 polymer ?
#
loop_
_entity_poly.entity_id
_entity_poly.type
_entity_poly.pdbx_seq_one_letter_code
_entity_poly.pdbx_strand_id
1 'polypeptide(L)'
;MAKKKALVEKLTPSLSEQLAAARSSIAALQKELDIEAALERVRSKTMDMHSSDALPEVVQVLYKESENFGISTFGISLAIFREEENAVEYWFADHLGSNLLQSYKVIGQENKVFKQIWQAWKNSNPQFQVFMEGDEKCDYDTFILEETEFRKLPEDLKEGIRVHETVCFTFTFFKYGYFESVDLQVPPEENKSILTRLAKVFEQTYTRFLDLQKAETQALEAEIQLALEKVRAQTMAMHKTSELKSVIHTLFQQLKGLEFDVTACGLSLFDKNDKSLTIWLAGFGTIAYPQSYYVPYFDHPYYNAQLAAWEKGEKYQVFKFEGALKRSYDELIFSVGEYKNLPTSAKEAILAIDNANNCTAFMKYGMVESVIVGDQALSRHQAEFYSALPKYSNKPTPVSSTSKKRKHRPGKHRSKQPWKELGLVPWPCTKVSNCSKRQRCSFTS
;
A
#
# COMPACT_ATOMS: atom_id res chain seq x y z
N MET A 1 51.69 3.62 -64.52
CA MET A 1 50.77 2.59 -63.98
C MET A 1 51.29 1.90 -62.72
N ALA A 2 52.56 1.47 -62.65
CA ALA A 2 53.11 0.74 -61.50
C ALA A 2 52.96 1.45 -60.13
N LYS A 3 53.22 2.77 -60.05
CA LYS A 3 53.04 3.56 -58.80
C LYS A 3 51.58 3.60 -58.32
N LYS A 4 50.61 3.61 -59.23
CA LYS A 4 49.18 3.61 -58.90
C LYS A 4 48.73 2.24 -58.36
N LYS A 5 49.23 1.16 -58.96
CA LYS A 5 48.96 -0.22 -58.55
C LYS A 5 49.52 -0.54 -57.16
N ALA A 6 50.76 -0.10 -56.90
CA ALA A 6 51.41 -0.25 -55.59
C ALA A 6 50.75 0.58 -54.47
N LEU A 7 50.17 1.75 -54.80
CA LEU A 7 49.41 2.56 -53.85
C LEU A 7 48.08 1.91 -53.49
N VAL A 8 47.37 1.36 -54.49
CA VAL A 8 46.11 0.64 -54.29
C VAL A 8 46.34 -0.63 -53.45
N GLU A 9 47.36 -1.43 -53.76
CA GLU A 9 47.72 -2.63 -52.97
C GLU A 9 48.08 -2.34 -51.51
N LYS A 10 48.64 -1.16 -51.21
CA LYS A 10 48.93 -0.73 -49.82
C LYS A 10 47.70 -0.18 -49.09
N LEU A 11 46.76 0.45 -49.80
CA LEU A 11 45.57 1.06 -49.21
C LEU A 11 44.45 0.04 -48.97
N THR A 12 44.34 -1.01 -49.80
CA THR A 12 43.27 -2.02 -49.68
C THR A 12 43.24 -2.78 -48.33
N PRO A 13 44.38 -3.25 -47.77
CA PRO A 13 44.37 -3.94 -46.47
C PRO A 13 43.98 -2.99 -45.33
N SER A 14 44.52 -1.76 -45.34
CA SER A 14 44.20 -0.74 -44.33
C SER A 14 42.73 -0.32 -44.36
N LEU A 15 42.13 -0.20 -45.55
CA LEU A 15 40.71 0.09 -45.71
C LEU A 15 39.84 -1.09 -45.23
N SER A 16 40.27 -2.33 -45.49
CA SER A 16 39.55 -3.53 -45.04
C SER A 16 39.57 -3.70 -43.52
N GLU A 17 40.68 -3.36 -42.87
CA GLU A 17 40.84 -3.37 -41.42
C GLU A 17 39.99 -2.27 -40.76
N GLN A 18 39.99 -1.06 -41.32
CA GLN A 18 39.10 0.03 -40.88
C GLN A 18 37.62 -0.34 -41.03
N LEU A 19 37.25 -1.00 -42.12
CA LEU A 19 35.87 -1.44 -42.38
C LEU A 19 35.45 -2.58 -41.44
N ALA A 20 36.36 -3.50 -41.09
CA ALA A 20 36.13 -4.53 -40.08
C ALA A 20 35.96 -3.93 -38.68
N ALA A 21 36.82 -2.97 -38.30
CA ALA A 21 36.71 -2.25 -37.04
C ALA A 21 35.40 -1.45 -36.95
N ALA A 22 35.00 -0.77 -38.02
CA ALA A 22 33.73 -0.04 -38.08
C ALA A 22 32.52 -0.98 -37.97
N ARG A 23 32.54 -2.14 -38.65
CA ARG A 23 31.48 -3.15 -38.52
C ARG A 23 31.35 -3.70 -37.10
N SER A 24 32.49 -4.00 -36.46
CA SER A 24 32.52 -4.44 -35.07
C SER A 24 31.95 -3.36 -34.12
N SER A 25 32.36 -2.11 -34.32
CA SER A 25 31.84 -0.99 -33.53
C SER A 25 30.35 -0.75 -33.73
N ILE A 26 29.84 -0.88 -34.96
CA ILE A 26 28.40 -0.75 -35.25
C ILE A 26 27.62 -1.88 -34.57
N ALA A 27 28.12 -3.12 -34.64
CA ALA A 27 27.48 -4.26 -33.98
C ALA A 27 27.43 -4.09 -32.44
N ALA A 28 28.50 -3.58 -31.83
CA ALA A 28 28.52 -3.28 -30.40
C ALA A 28 27.52 -2.18 -30.02
N LEU A 29 27.41 -1.12 -30.82
CA LEU A 29 26.43 -0.05 -30.59
C LEU A 29 24.99 -0.52 -30.80
N GLN A 30 24.74 -1.39 -31.78
CA GLN A 30 23.42 -2.00 -32.00
C GLN A 30 23.02 -2.84 -30.79
N LYS A 31 23.92 -3.69 -30.28
CA LYS A 31 23.67 -4.48 -29.08
C LYS A 31 23.37 -3.61 -27.86
N GLU A 32 24.13 -2.54 -27.67
CA GLU A 32 23.89 -1.60 -26.57
C GLU A 32 22.53 -0.89 -26.69
N LEU A 33 22.13 -0.53 -27.90
CA LEU A 33 20.80 0.03 -28.18
C LEU A 33 19.68 -0.96 -27.85
N ASP A 34 19.86 -2.23 -28.22
CA ASP A 34 18.90 -3.29 -27.91
C ASP A 34 18.75 -3.50 -26.40
N ILE A 35 19.87 -3.46 -25.66
CA ILE A 35 19.85 -3.54 -24.19
C ILE A 35 19.09 -2.35 -23.60
N GLU A 36 19.38 -1.12 -24.00
CA GLU A 36 18.66 0.06 -23.52
C GLU A 36 17.15 -0.01 -23.84
N ALA A 37 16.79 -0.52 -25.01
CA ALA A 37 15.39 -0.72 -25.38
C ALA A 37 14.70 -1.77 -24.50
N ALA A 38 15.40 -2.85 -24.14
CA ALA A 38 14.90 -3.87 -23.22
C ALA A 38 14.72 -3.32 -21.80
N LEU A 39 15.70 -2.55 -21.31
CA LEU A 39 15.61 -1.87 -20.02
C LEU A 39 14.38 -0.96 -19.96
N GLU A 40 14.12 -0.16 -21.01
CA GLU A 40 12.97 0.74 -21.03
C GLU A 40 11.63 -0.03 -21.08
N ARG A 41 11.56 -1.18 -21.77
CA ARG A 41 10.35 -2.03 -21.77
C ARG A 41 10.02 -2.55 -20.37
N VAL A 42 11.02 -3.04 -19.64
CA VAL A 42 10.86 -3.48 -18.24
C VAL A 42 10.46 -2.31 -17.35
N ARG A 43 11.10 -1.14 -17.55
CA ARG A 43 10.82 0.09 -16.81
C ARG A 43 9.36 0.53 -16.98
N SER A 44 8.91 0.63 -18.23
CA SER A 44 7.55 1.01 -18.57
C SER A 44 6.55 0.05 -17.94
N LYS A 45 6.75 -1.27 -18.13
CA LYS A 45 5.83 -2.28 -17.61
C LYS A 45 5.72 -2.25 -16.09
N THR A 46 6.84 -2.02 -15.39
CA THR A 46 6.86 -1.90 -13.93
C THR A 46 6.21 -0.59 -13.46
N MET A 47 6.35 0.50 -14.22
CA MET A 47 5.71 1.78 -13.90
C MET A 47 4.19 1.75 -14.07
N ASP A 48 3.68 0.91 -14.97
CA ASP A 48 2.24 0.74 -15.23
C ASP A 48 1.55 -0.15 -14.16
N MET A 49 2.30 -0.62 -13.15
CA MET A 49 1.73 -1.42 -12.08
C MET A 49 0.86 -0.59 -11.14
N HIS A 50 -0.39 -1.04 -10.93
CA HIS A 50 -1.30 -0.49 -9.93
C HIS A 50 -1.45 -1.40 -8.68
N SER A 51 -1.16 -2.70 -8.81
CA SER A 51 -1.10 -3.66 -7.71
C SER A 51 0.04 -4.66 -7.92
N SER A 52 0.37 -5.43 -6.87
CA SER A 52 1.34 -6.53 -6.97
C SER A 52 0.87 -7.67 -7.88
N ASP A 53 -0.41 -7.74 -8.23
CA ASP A 53 -0.96 -8.77 -9.12
C ASP A 53 -0.47 -8.60 -10.56
N ALA A 54 0.11 -7.44 -10.90
CA ALA A 54 0.74 -7.18 -12.18
C ALA A 54 2.19 -7.70 -12.27
N LEU A 55 2.79 -8.19 -11.17
CA LEU A 55 4.15 -8.73 -11.16
C LEU A 55 4.38 -9.89 -12.14
N PRO A 56 3.46 -10.88 -12.31
CA PRO A 56 3.62 -11.92 -13.33
C PRO A 56 3.84 -11.34 -14.74
N GLU A 57 3.15 -10.26 -15.10
CA GLU A 57 3.29 -9.64 -16.41
C GLU A 57 4.64 -8.93 -16.58
N VAL A 58 5.18 -8.36 -15.50
CA VAL A 58 6.55 -7.79 -15.49
C VAL A 58 7.59 -8.90 -15.67
N VAL A 59 7.40 -10.04 -14.99
CA VAL A 59 8.30 -11.20 -15.10
C VAL A 59 8.27 -11.81 -16.51
N GLN A 60 7.10 -11.85 -17.17
CA GLN A 60 7.02 -12.27 -18.56
C GLN A 60 7.79 -11.34 -19.51
N VAL A 61 7.71 -10.03 -19.31
CA VAL A 61 8.52 -9.07 -20.08
C VAL A 61 10.01 -9.28 -19.80
N LEU A 62 10.40 -9.43 -18.53
CA LEU A 62 11.78 -9.72 -18.14
C LEU A 62 12.32 -11.00 -18.79
N TYR A 63 11.50 -12.06 -18.84
CA TYR A 63 11.85 -13.32 -19.48
C TYR A 63 12.09 -13.14 -20.97
N LYS A 64 11.13 -12.53 -21.67
CA LYS A 64 11.23 -12.29 -23.11
C LYS A 64 12.45 -11.44 -23.47
N GLU A 65 12.75 -10.42 -22.68
CA GLU A 65 13.95 -9.61 -22.88
C GLU A 65 15.23 -10.41 -22.60
N SER A 66 15.24 -11.24 -21.57
CA SER A 66 16.39 -12.10 -21.24
C SER A 66 16.65 -13.14 -22.33
N GLU A 67 15.60 -13.77 -22.86
CA GLU A 67 15.66 -14.72 -23.97
C GLU A 67 16.27 -14.09 -25.23
N ASN A 68 15.89 -12.85 -25.57
CA ASN A 68 16.46 -12.12 -26.70
C ASN A 68 17.99 -11.92 -26.62
N PHE A 69 18.54 -11.90 -25.40
CA PHE A 69 20.00 -11.80 -25.18
C PHE A 69 20.68 -13.15 -24.96
N GLY A 70 19.96 -14.27 -25.08
CA GLY A 70 20.49 -15.61 -24.80
C GLY A 70 20.79 -15.82 -23.31
N ILE A 71 20.02 -15.18 -22.44
CA ILE A 71 20.09 -15.30 -20.98
C ILE A 71 18.94 -16.17 -20.52
N SER A 72 19.18 -17.08 -19.57
CA SER A 72 18.11 -17.83 -18.88
C SER A 72 17.40 -18.82 -19.79
N THR A 73 18.13 -19.85 -20.24
CA THR A 73 17.63 -20.81 -21.24
C THR A 73 16.39 -21.57 -20.74
N PHE A 74 16.25 -21.77 -19.43
CA PHE A 74 15.18 -22.58 -18.85
C PHE A 74 14.06 -21.79 -18.19
N GLY A 75 14.33 -20.57 -17.76
CA GLY A 75 13.35 -19.69 -17.13
C GLY A 75 13.99 -18.64 -16.25
N ILE A 76 13.26 -17.57 -15.96
CA ILE A 76 13.65 -16.52 -15.01
C ILE A 76 12.59 -16.40 -13.93
N SER A 77 13.01 -16.16 -12.69
CA SER A 77 12.11 -15.83 -11.60
C SER A 77 12.43 -14.47 -11.01
N LEU A 78 11.39 -13.77 -10.58
CA LEU A 78 11.48 -12.64 -9.67
C LEU A 78 11.13 -13.14 -8.28
N ALA A 79 12.04 -12.94 -7.34
CA ALA A 79 11.85 -13.27 -5.95
C ALA A 79 11.87 -12.00 -5.10
N ILE A 80 10.90 -11.85 -4.21
CA ILE A 80 10.81 -10.73 -3.25
C ILE A 80 10.89 -11.28 -1.83
N PHE A 81 11.78 -10.69 -1.03
CA PHE A 81 11.92 -11.04 0.37
C PHE A 81 10.75 -10.51 1.20
N ARG A 82 10.12 -11.40 1.98
CA ARG A 82 9.10 -11.08 2.98
C ARG A 82 9.73 -11.25 4.37
N GLU A 83 10.47 -10.22 4.79
CA GLU A 83 11.27 -10.26 6.04
C GLU A 83 10.45 -10.59 7.29
N GLU A 84 9.25 -10.00 7.42
CA GLU A 84 8.36 -10.20 8.58
C GLU A 84 7.89 -11.66 8.71
N GLU A 85 7.77 -12.35 7.58
CA GLU A 85 7.29 -13.73 7.50
C GLU A 85 8.43 -14.75 7.39
N ASN A 86 9.68 -14.28 7.36
CA ASN A 86 10.84 -15.12 7.09
C ASN A 86 10.69 -15.97 5.82
N ALA A 87 10.13 -15.36 4.76
CA ALA A 87 9.74 -16.05 3.54
C ALA A 87 10.27 -15.33 2.28
N VAL A 88 10.30 -16.06 1.17
CA VAL A 88 10.56 -15.53 -0.17
C VAL A 88 9.36 -15.82 -1.04
N GLU A 89 8.87 -14.81 -1.74
CA GLU A 89 7.75 -14.95 -2.66
C GLU A 89 8.25 -14.86 -4.10
N TYR A 90 7.86 -15.83 -4.92
CA TYR A 90 8.35 -16.04 -6.28
C TYR A 90 7.25 -15.84 -7.31
N TRP A 91 7.64 -15.19 -8.41
CA TRP A 91 6.93 -15.17 -9.68
C TRP A 91 7.89 -15.68 -10.74
N PHE A 92 7.45 -16.55 -11.63
CA PHE A 92 8.34 -17.12 -12.64
C PHE A 92 7.73 -17.07 -14.03
N ALA A 93 8.60 -17.04 -15.03
CA ALA A 93 8.29 -17.26 -16.42
C ALA A 93 9.32 -18.23 -17.00
N ASP A 94 8.86 -19.18 -17.80
CA ASP A 94 9.67 -20.26 -18.37
C ASP A 94 9.53 -20.34 -19.89
N HIS A 95 10.37 -21.19 -20.48
CA HIS A 95 10.39 -21.48 -21.91
C HIS A 95 9.17 -22.26 -22.41
N LEU A 96 8.37 -22.82 -21.49
CA LEU A 96 7.14 -23.54 -21.81
C LEU A 96 5.96 -22.58 -22.01
N GLY A 97 6.15 -21.28 -21.73
CA GLY A 97 5.08 -20.30 -21.76
C GLY A 97 4.05 -20.56 -20.66
N SER A 98 4.47 -21.17 -19.55
CA SER A 98 3.65 -21.40 -18.37
C SER A 98 3.29 -20.04 -17.78
N ASN A 99 2.17 -19.45 -18.21
CA ASN A 99 1.67 -18.20 -17.66
C ASN A 99 1.10 -18.45 -16.26
N LEU A 100 1.97 -18.66 -15.28
CA LEU A 100 1.56 -18.84 -13.90
C LEU A 100 1.29 -17.46 -13.31
N LEU A 101 0.00 -17.12 -13.25
CA LEU A 101 -0.49 -15.82 -12.78
C LEU A 101 -0.44 -15.67 -11.25
N GLN A 102 0.04 -16.69 -10.53
CA GLN A 102 0.10 -16.71 -9.07
C GLN A 102 1.54 -16.70 -8.56
N SER A 103 1.73 -16.25 -7.32
CA SER A 103 3.00 -16.34 -6.63
C SER A 103 3.16 -17.68 -5.89
N TYR A 104 4.42 -18.03 -5.60
CA TYR A 104 4.79 -19.22 -4.83
C TYR A 104 5.65 -18.80 -3.65
N LYS A 105 5.25 -19.16 -2.44
CA LYS A 105 5.96 -18.79 -1.22
C LYS A 105 6.84 -19.94 -0.74
N VAL A 106 8.10 -19.62 -0.44
CA VAL A 106 9.02 -20.51 0.26
C VAL A 106 9.22 -19.99 1.67
N ILE A 107 8.80 -20.78 2.65
CA ILE A 107 8.92 -20.48 4.08
C ILE A 107 10.00 -21.39 4.65
N GLY A 108 10.85 -20.85 5.52
CA GLY A 108 11.85 -21.63 6.22
C GLY A 108 13.20 -21.57 5.50
N GLN A 109 14.16 -20.94 6.18
CA GLN A 109 15.54 -20.83 5.73
C GLN A 109 16.36 -22.06 6.16
N GLU A 110 15.79 -23.26 6.22
CA GLU A 110 16.54 -24.42 6.75
C GLU A 110 17.43 -25.07 5.70
N ASN A 111 16.99 -25.04 4.43
CA ASN A 111 17.77 -25.51 3.30
C ASN A 111 19.05 -24.68 3.09
N LYS A 112 20.15 -25.40 2.79
CA LYS A 112 21.50 -24.84 2.59
C LYS A 112 21.53 -23.71 1.56
N VAL A 113 20.87 -23.88 0.41
CA VAL A 113 20.87 -22.91 -0.69
C VAL A 113 20.15 -21.63 -0.27
N PHE A 114 18.96 -21.76 0.34
CA PHE A 114 18.19 -20.61 0.82
C PHE A 114 18.91 -19.81 1.92
N LYS A 115 19.63 -20.48 2.83
CA LYS A 115 20.52 -19.81 3.81
C LYS A 115 21.57 -18.95 3.11
N GLN A 116 22.19 -19.49 2.06
CA GLN A 116 23.23 -18.78 1.30
C GLN A 116 22.65 -17.58 0.55
N ILE A 117 21.50 -17.74 -0.10
CA ILE A 117 20.78 -16.63 -0.78
C ILE A 117 20.50 -15.50 0.21
N TRP A 118 19.95 -15.82 1.39
CA TRP A 118 19.61 -14.81 2.38
C TRP A 118 20.85 -14.09 2.94
N GLN A 119 21.93 -14.83 3.18
CA GLN A 119 23.21 -14.27 3.62
C GLN A 119 23.83 -13.38 2.54
N ALA A 120 23.81 -13.83 1.27
CA ALA A 120 24.31 -13.05 0.15
C ALA A 120 23.56 -11.72 0.00
N TRP A 121 22.24 -11.76 0.10
CA TRP A 121 21.41 -10.55 0.07
C TRP A 121 21.70 -9.62 1.25
N LYS A 122 21.72 -10.14 2.49
CA LYS A 122 22.05 -9.34 3.69
C LYS A 122 23.42 -8.68 3.61
N ASN A 123 24.38 -9.33 2.97
CA ASN A 123 25.72 -8.80 2.75
C ASN A 123 25.82 -7.85 1.55
N SER A 124 24.69 -7.52 0.91
CA SER A 124 24.62 -6.65 -0.28
C SER A 124 25.50 -7.15 -1.43
N ASN A 125 25.62 -8.47 -1.57
CA ASN A 125 26.29 -9.05 -2.73
C ASN A 125 25.44 -8.76 -3.99
N PRO A 126 25.98 -8.14 -5.06
CA PRO A 126 25.21 -7.89 -6.27
C PRO A 126 24.77 -9.18 -6.96
N GLN A 127 25.56 -10.26 -6.83
CA GLN A 127 25.25 -11.52 -7.51
C GLN A 127 25.80 -12.75 -6.79
N PHE A 128 25.02 -13.82 -6.76
CA PHE A 128 25.40 -15.11 -6.20
C PHE A 128 25.07 -16.22 -7.21
N GLN A 129 25.95 -17.20 -7.35
CA GLN A 129 25.75 -18.33 -8.26
C GLN A 129 25.85 -19.65 -7.50
N VAL A 130 24.96 -20.57 -7.84
CA VAL A 130 24.97 -21.94 -7.32
C VAL A 130 24.90 -22.88 -8.51
N PHE A 131 25.87 -23.78 -8.61
CA PHE A 131 25.87 -24.87 -9.56
C PHE A 131 25.68 -26.16 -8.78
N MET A 132 24.72 -26.99 -9.20
CA MET A 132 24.41 -28.28 -8.58
C MET A 132 24.33 -29.37 -9.65
N GLU A 133 24.80 -30.55 -9.30
CA GLU A 133 24.79 -31.75 -10.14
C GLU A 133 24.58 -33.01 -9.28
N GLY A 134 24.10 -34.08 -9.89
CA GLY A 134 23.95 -35.39 -9.23
C GLY A 134 23.07 -35.35 -7.98
N ASP A 135 23.52 -35.99 -6.91
CA ASP A 135 22.76 -36.14 -5.66
C ASP A 135 22.40 -34.79 -5.01
N GLU A 136 23.29 -33.78 -5.07
CA GLU A 136 23.02 -32.45 -4.50
C GLU A 136 21.83 -31.78 -5.20
N LYS A 137 21.69 -31.96 -6.52
CA LYS A 137 20.54 -31.47 -7.27
C LYS A 137 19.27 -32.25 -6.91
N CYS A 138 19.34 -33.58 -6.84
CA CYS A 138 18.19 -34.41 -6.50
C CYS A 138 17.60 -34.06 -5.12
N ASP A 139 18.47 -33.84 -4.13
CA ASP A 139 18.06 -33.40 -2.78
C ASP A 139 17.39 -32.02 -2.81
N TYR A 140 17.94 -31.08 -3.60
CA TYR A 140 17.36 -29.74 -3.78
C TYR A 140 15.99 -29.79 -4.47
N ASP A 141 15.85 -30.56 -5.54
CA ASP A 141 14.60 -30.73 -6.28
C ASP A 141 13.50 -31.35 -5.39
N THR A 142 13.87 -32.32 -4.56
CA THR A 142 12.94 -32.94 -3.60
C THR A 142 12.48 -31.91 -2.58
N PHE A 143 13.41 -31.17 -1.97
CA PHE A 143 13.08 -30.10 -1.04
C PHE A 143 12.14 -29.05 -1.66
N ILE A 144 12.51 -28.49 -2.82
CA ILE A 144 11.74 -27.40 -3.44
C ILE A 144 10.36 -27.91 -3.86
N LEU A 145 10.25 -29.09 -4.48
CA LEU A 145 8.98 -29.59 -5.03
C LEU A 145 8.07 -30.27 -4.01
N GLU A 146 8.53 -30.60 -2.80
CA GLU A 146 7.72 -31.34 -1.82
C GLU A 146 7.48 -30.54 -0.54
N GLU A 147 8.49 -29.81 -0.06
CA GLU A 147 8.45 -29.08 1.21
C GLU A 147 8.02 -27.62 1.07
N THR A 148 7.95 -27.10 -0.15
CA THR A 148 7.57 -25.71 -0.42
C THR A 148 6.30 -25.59 -1.26
N GLU A 149 5.83 -24.36 -1.50
CA GLU A 149 4.65 -24.15 -2.36
C GLU A 149 4.88 -24.55 -3.83
N PHE A 150 6.13 -24.75 -4.26
CA PHE A 150 6.44 -25.28 -5.60
C PHE A 150 5.88 -26.70 -5.82
N ARG A 151 5.42 -27.41 -4.77
CA ARG A 151 4.60 -28.63 -4.92
C ARG A 151 3.30 -28.43 -5.72
N LYS A 152 2.81 -27.19 -5.78
CA LYS A 152 1.62 -26.78 -6.53
C LYS A 152 1.89 -26.52 -8.02
N LEU A 153 3.15 -26.62 -8.48
CA LEU A 153 3.47 -26.47 -9.90
C LEU A 153 2.77 -27.55 -10.75
N PRO A 154 2.48 -27.25 -12.03
CA PRO A 154 2.06 -28.26 -13.01
C PRO A 154 3.07 -29.40 -13.08
N GLU A 155 2.60 -30.62 -13.31
CA GLU A 155 3.47 -31.80 -13.28
C GLU A 155 4.52 -31.79 -14.40
N ASP A 156 4.15 -31.35 -15.61
CA ASP A 156 5.07 -31.19 -16.73
C ASP A 156 6.28 -30.29 -16.38
N LEU A 157 6.07 -29.24 -15.58
CA LEU A 157 7.14 -28.36 -15.13
C LEU A 157 8.01 -29.04 -14.06
N LYS A 158 7.42 -29.82 -13.16
CA LYS A 158 8.19 -30.62 -12.18
C LYS A 158 9.04 -31.68 -12.87
N GLU A 159 8.50 -32.35 -13.88
CA GLU A 159 9.25 -33.29 -14.71
C GLU A 159 10.39 -32.58 -15.45
N GLY A 160 10.13 -31.39 -16.01
CA GLY A 160 11.16 -30.54 -16.62
C GLY A 160 12.28 -30.12 -15.65
N ILE A 161 11.97 -29.88 -14.38
CA ILE A 161 13.00 -29.62 -13.35
C ILE A 161 13.83 -30.88 -13.07
N ARG A 162 13.16 -32.04 -12.93
CA ARG A 162 13.81 -33.31 -12.56
C ARG A 162 14.61 -33.95 -13.69
N VAL A 163 14.27 -33.71 -14.97
CA VAL A 163 14.91 -34.38 -16.13
C VAL A 163 16.38 -33.98 -16.33
N HIS A 164 16.78 -32.80 -15.87
CA HIS A 164 18.13 -32.31 -16.04
C HIS A 164 19.05 -32.80 -14.91
N GLU A 165 20.24 -33.29 -15.25
CA GLU A 165 21.24 -33.77 -14.26
C GLU A 165 22.01 -32.62 -13.60
N THR A 166 22.01 -31.44 -14.23
CA THR A 166 22.72 -30.25 -13.76
C THR A 166 21.81 -29.03 -13.75
N VAL A 167 22.08 -28.07 -12.86
CA VAL A 167 21.43 -26.76 -12.85
C VAL A 167 22.39 -25.70 -12.32
N CYS A 168 22.34 -24.52 -12.93
CA CYS A 168 23.03 -23.32 -12.50
C CYS A 168 21.99 -22.23 -12.23
N PHE A 169 21.89 -21.82 -10.97
CA PHE A 169 21.10 -20.67 -10.56
C PHE A 169 22.00 -19.44 -10.45
N THR A 170 21.62 -18.35 -11.12
CA THR A 170 22.26 -17.05 -10.92
C THR A 170 21.26 -16.09 -10.27
N PHE A 171 21.57 -15.69 -9.05
CA PHE A 171 20.80 -14.76 -8.25
C PHE A 171 21.39 -13.37 -8.39
N THR A 172 20.71 -12.46 -9.09
CA THR A 172 21.08 -11.04 -9.19
C THR A 172 20.22 -10.23 -8.23
N PHE A 173 20.84 -9.70 -7.18
CA PHE A 173 20.11 -9.05 -6.09
C PHE A 173 19.79 -7.58 -6.39
N PHE A 174 18.66 -7.16 -5.88
CA PHE A 174 18.26 -5.77 -5.73
C PHE A 174 17.73 -5.54 -4.32
N LYS A 175 17.44 -4.29 -3.97
CA LYS A 175 17.06 -3.89 -2.60
C LYS A 175 15.98 -4.75 -1.93
N TYR A 176 15.00 -5.24 -2.68
CA TYR A 176 13.82 -5.94 -2.15
C TYR A 176 13.83 -7.46 -2.40
N GLY A 177 14.83 -7.99 -3.12
CA GLY A 177 14.71 -9.30 -3.73
C GLY A 177 15.85 -9.65 -4.67
N TYR A 178 15.59 -10.55 -5.60
CA TYR A 178 16.52 -10.91 -6.67
C TYR A 178 15.79 -11.40 -7.91
N PHE A 179 16.50 -11.35 -9.04
CA PHE A 179 16.21 -12.19 -10.19
C PHE A 179 17.00 -13.48 -10.10
N GLU A 180 16.35 -14.60 -10.37
CA GLU A 180 16.99 -15.90 -10.49
C GLU A 180 16.89 -16.35 -11.95
N SER A 181 18.05 -16.48 -12.60
CA SER A 181 18.14 -17.11 -13.92
C SER A 181 18.49 -18.59 -13.76
N VAL A 182 17.81 -19.43 -14.54
CA VAL A 182 18.02 -20.88 -14.55
C VAL A 182 18.66 -21.29 -15.87
N ASP A 183 19.87 -21.86 -15.78
CA ASP A 183 20.64 -22.38 -16.90
C ASP A 183 21.19 -23.77 -16.56
N LEU A 184 21.55 -24.59 -17.56
CA LEU A 184 22.16 -25.91 -17.30
C LEU A 184 23.68 -25.85 -17.14
N GLN A 185 24.28 -24.74 -17.57
CA GLN A 185 25.71 -24.48 -17.51
C GLN A 185 25.93 -23.06 -16.97
N VAL A 186 27.16 -22.78 -16.55
CA VAL A 186 27.51 -21.46 -16.05
C VAL A 186 27.36 -20.43 -17.19
N PRO A 187 26.49 -19.41 -17.03
CA PRO A 187 26.26 -18.44 -18.09
C PRO A 187 27.49 -17.54 -18.30
N PRO A 188 27.73 -17.05 -19.53
CA PRO A 188 28.78 -16.07 -19.82
C PRO A 188 28.71 -14.83 -18.93
N GLU A 189 29.85 -14.22 -18.64
CA GLU A 189 29.92 -13.03 -17.78
C GLU A 189 29.12 -11.84 -18.33
N GLU A 190 28.97 -11.76 -19.65
CA GLU A 190 28.16 -10.72 -20.31
C GLU A 190 26.68 -10.82 -19.92
N ASN A 191 26.13 -12.04 -19.81
CA ASN A 191 24.74 -12.28 -19.40
C ASN A 191 24.49 -11.74 -17.99
N LYS A 192 25.47 -11.91 -17.10
CA LYS A 192 25.42 -11.42 -15.72
C LYS A 192 25.34 -9.89 -15.64
N SER A 193 26.09 -9.21 -16.49
CA SER A 193 26.07 -7.74 -16.59
C SER A 193 24.70 -7.22 -17.03
N ILE A 194 24.06 -7.86 -18.01
CA ILE A 194 22.73 -7.48 -18.51
C ILE A 194 21.67 -7.70 -17.42
N LEU A 195 21.67 -8.86 -16.73
CA LEU A 195 20.76 -9.12 -15.61
C LEU A 195 20.92 -8.09 -14.48
N THR A 196 22.16 -7.67 -14.21
CA THR A 196 22.44 -6.63 -13.20
C THR A 196 21.83 -5.29 -13.59
N ARG A 197 21.88 -4.92 -14.87
CA ARG A 197 21.24 -3.70 -15.38
C ARG A 197 19.72 -3.79 -15.30
N LEU A 198 19.13 -4.92 -15.68
CA LEU A 198 17.69 -5.18 -15.55
C LEU A 198 17.23 -5.07 -14.09
N ALA A 199 17.96 -5.71 -13.16
CA ALA A 199 17.66 -5.68 -11.72
C ALA A 199 17.68 -4.26 -11.17
N LYS A 200 18.65 -3.45 -11.61
CA LYS A 200 18.74 -2.04 -11.20
C LYS A 200 17.59 -1.20 -11.71
N VAL A 201 17.16 -1.38 -12.97
CA VAL A 201 16.03 -0.64 -13.53
C VAL A 201 14.72 -1.05 -12.85
N PHE A 202 14.51 -2.35 -12.66
CA PHE A 202 13.38 -2.88 -11.90
C PHE A 202 13.36 -2.33 -10.46
N GLU A 203 14.50 -2.32 -9.76
CA GLU A 203 14.59 -1.77 -8.40
C GLU A 203 14.12 -0.32 -8.34
N GLN A 204 14.53 0.51 -9.29
CA GLN A 204 14.17 1.94 -9.33
C GLN A 204 12.66 2.13 -9.51
N THR A 205 12.05 1.41 -10.45
CA THR A 205 10.61 1.51 -10.72
C THR A 205 9.77 0.84 -9.65
N TYR A 206 10.23 -0.28 -9.10
CA TYR A 206 9.55 -0.96 -8.01
C TYR A 206 9.63 -0.14 -6.70
N THR A 207 10.75 0.54 -6.44
CA THR A 207 10.84 1.52 -5.34
C THR A 207 9.79 2.61 -5.51
N ARG A 208 9.64 3.15 -6.73
CA ARG A 208 8.66 4.20 -7.02
C ARG A 208 7.23 3.71 -6.81
N PHE A 209 6.92 2.49 -7.24
CA PHE A 209 5.64 1.85 -6.99
C PHE A 209 5.33 1.74 -5.49
N LEU A 210 6.29 1.24 -4.69
CA LEU A 210 6.13 1.14 -3.23
C LEU A 210 5.97 2.53 -2.56
N ASP A 211 6.72 3.53 -3.02
CA ASP A 211 6.59 4.90 -2.52
C ASP A 211 5.21 5.50 -2.84
N LEU A 212 4.65 5.20 -4.01
CA LEU A 212 3.29 5.62 -4.39
C LEU A 212 2.24 4.93 -3.54
N GLN A 213 2.29 3.60 -3.38
CA GLN A 213 1.36 2.87 -2.50
C GLN A 213 1.39 3.43 -1.06
N LYS A 214 2.59 3.74 -0.56
CA LYS A 214 2.75 4.37 0.75
C LYS A 214 2.17 5.77 0.80
N ALA A 215 2.35 6.58 -0.24
CA ALA A 215 1.80 7.92 -0.31
C ALA A 215 0.27 7.92 -0.38
N GLU A 216 -0.34 7.01 -1.16
CA GLU A 216 -1.79 6.82 -1.25
C GLU A 216 -2.38 6.40 0.11
N THR A 217 -1.77 5.40 0.73
CA THR A 217 -2.03 4.96 2.09
C THR A 217 -2.02 6.13 3.09
N GLN A 218 -0.99 6.97 3.04
CA GLN A 218 -0.84 8.12 3.94
C GLN A 218 -1.84 9.23 3.65
N ALA A 219 -2.15 9.48 2.38
CA ALA A 219 -3.17 10.45 1.98
C ALA A 219 -4.54 10.05 2.53
N LEU A 220 -4.90 8.77 2.38
CA LEU A 220 -6.15 8.24 2.90
C LEU A 220 -6.22 8.29 4.43
N GLU A 221 -5.15 7.94 5.14
CA GLU A 221 -5.10 8.09 6.60
C GLU A 221 -5.26 9.57 7.01
N ALA A 222 -4.62 10.51 6.30
CA ALA A 222 -4.75 11.93 6.57
C ALA A 222 -6.19 12.44 6.33
N GLU A 223 -6.88 11.94 5.31
CA GLU A 223 -8.30 12.24 5.07
C GLU A 223 -9.19 11.73 6.20
N ILE A 224 -8.97 10.50 6.67
CA ILE A 224 -9.67 9.93 7.82
C ILE A 224 -9.43 10.79 9.08
N GLN A 225 -8.18 11.17 9.37
CA GLN A 225 -7.87 12.02 10.53
C GLN A 225 -8.54 13.39 10.42
N LEU A 226 -8.55 14.00 9.24
CA LEU A 226 -9.22 15.27 8.99
C LEU A 226 -10.74 15.16 9.22
N ALA A 227 -11.35 14.09 8.74
CA ALA A 227 -12.77 13.78 8.98
C ALA A 227 -13.06 13.64 10.49
N LEU A 228 -12.25 12.88 11.22
CA LEU A 228 -12.37 12.71 12.67
C LEU A 228 -12.24 14.04 13.42
N GLU A 229 -11.27 14.88 13.06
CA GLU A 229 -11.07 16.18 13.70
C GLU A 229 -12.22 17.16 13.41
N LYS A 230 -12.84 17.13 12.22
CA LYS A 230 -14.06 17.91 11.95
C LYS A 230 -15.22 17.49 12.84
N VAL A 231 -15.45 16.19 13.02
CA VAL A 231 -16.49 15.67 13.92
C VAL A 231 -16.18 16.03 15.38
N ARG A 232 -14.91 15.93 15.80
CA ARG A 232 -14.46 16.37 17.13
C ARG A 232 -14.69 17.86 17.36
N ALA A 233 -14.28 18.70 16.41
CA ALA A 233 -14.48 20.16 16.49
C ALA A 233 -15.96 20.52 16.60
N GLN A 234 -16.82 19.89 15.78
CA GLN A 234 -18.27 20.09 15.85
C GLN A 234 -18.86 19.65 17.19
N THR A 235 -18.34 18.56 17.78
CA THR A 235 -18.76 18.07 19.10
C THR A 235 -18.30 19.00 20.22
N MET A 236 -17.07 19.53 20.14
CA MET A 236 -16.51 20.47 21.14
C MET A 236 -17.19 21.85 21.11
N ALA A 237 -17.70 22.27 19.95
CA ALA A 237 -18.47 23.51 19.81
C ALA A 237 -19.90 23.40 20.38
N MET A 238 -20.32 22.20 20.81
CA MET A 238 -21.66 21.95 21.29
C MET A 238 -21.89 22.56 22.69
N HIS A 239 -22.94 23.36 22.81
CA HIS A 239 -23.37 23.95 24.10
C HIS A 239 -24.71 23.41 24.60
N LYS A 240 -25.54 22.85 23.70
CA LYS A 240 -26.86 22.29 24.03
C LYS A 240 -27.07 20.97 23.31
N THR A 241 -27.81 20.05 23.93
CA THR A 241 -28.15 18.74 23.33
C THR A 241 -28.86 18.86 21.98
N SER A 242 -29.61 19.94 21.75
CA SER A 242 -30.28 20.22 20.47
C SER A 242 -29.34 20.39 19.28
N GLU A 243 -28.05 20.62 19.53
CA GLU A 243 -27.01 20.79 18.51
C GLU A 243 -26.38 19.45 18.08
N LEU A 244 -26.77 18.32 18.70
CA LEU A 244 -26.35 16.98 18.27
C LEU A 244 -26.72 16.69 16.81
N LYS A 245 -27.83 17.26 16.30
CA LYS A 245 -28.17 17.18 14.87
C LYS A 245 -27.03 17.67 13.96
N SER A 246 -26.32 18.72 14.36
CA SER A 246 -25.20 19.27 13.59
C SER A 246 -24.00 18.33 13.64
N VAL A 247 -23.75 17.68 14.77
CA VAL A 247 -22.70 16.66 14.92
C VAL A 247 -22.99 15.46 14.00
N ILE A 248 -24.21 14.94 14.00
CA ILE A 248 -24.61 13.81 13.17
C ILE A 248 -24.64 14.16 11.69
N HIS A 249 -25.04 15.38 11.35
CA HIS A 249 -24.90 15.90 10.00
C HIS A 249 -23.45 15.92 9.52
N THR A 250 -22.54 16.48 10.32
CA THR A 250 -21.10 16.52 9.99
C THR A 250 -20.53 15.12 9.86
N LEU A 251 -20.90 14.19 10.76
CA LEU A 251 -20.49 12.79 10.69
C LEU A 251 -20.97 12.13 9.39
N PHE A 252 -22.24 12.30 9.02
CA PHE A 252 -22.79 11.77 7.77
C PHE A 252 -22.05 12.31 6.54
N GLN A 253 -21.74 13.61 6.52
CA GLN A 253 -20.96 14.21 5.44
C GLN A 253 -19.53 13.68 5.38
N GLN A 254 -18.88 13.49 6.53
CA GLN A 254 -17.50 12.98 6.57
C GLN A 254 -17.45 11.52 6.11
N LEU A 255 -18.43 10.69 6.48
CA LEU A 255 -18.50 9.31 6.00
C LEU A 255 -18.69 9.26 4.48
N LYS A 256 -19.57 10.10 3.91
CA LYS A 256 -19.71 10.21 2.45
C LYS A 256 -18.44 10.76 1.77
N GLY A 257 -17.74 11.69 2.42
CA GLY A 257 -16.50 12.25 1.91
C GLY A 257 -15.34 11.24 1.88
N LEU A 258 -15.40 10.21 2.72
CA LEU A 258 -14.50 9.05 2.71
C LEU A 258 -15.00 7.93 1.78
N GLU A 259 -15.90 8.26 0.85
CA GLU A 259 -16.46 7.36 -0.15
C GLU A 259 -17.22 6.15 0.41
N PHE A 260 -17.70 6.25 1.66
CA PHE A 260 -18.63 5.25 2.18
C PHE A 260 -20.04 5.49 1.63
N ASP A 261 -20.66 4.45 1.09
CA ASP A 261 -22.04 4.44 0.54
C ASP A 261 -23.13 4.48 1.62
N VAL A 262 -22.98 5.42 2.55
CA VAL A 262 -23.88 5.60 3.68
C VAL A 262 -25.16 6.30 3.21
N THR A 263 -26.29 5.63 3.42
CA THR A 263 -27.63 6.15 3.12
C THR A 263 -28.15 7.04 4.24
N ALA A 264 -27.83 6.69 5.49
CA ALA A 264 -28.18 7.47 6.67
C ALA A 264 -27.23 7.22 7.85
N CYS A 265 -27.21 8.15 8.79
CA CYS A 265 -26.55 8.02 10.08
C CYS A 265 -27.52 8.34 11.21
N GLY A 266 -27.43 7.55 12.28
CA GLY A 266 -28.17 7.74 13.52
C GLY A 266 -27.24 7.84 14.72
N LEU A 267 -27.61 8.65 15.70
CA LEU A 267 -27.11 8.54 17.06
C LEU A 267 -28.27 8.29 18.00
N SER A 268 -28.20 7.16 18.70
CA SER A 268 -29.22 6.69 19.61
C SER A 268 -28.65 6.67 21.01
N LEU A 269 -29.28 7.41 21.92
CA LEU A 269 -28.93 7.41 23.34
C LEU A 269 -29.91 6.51 24.10
N PHE A 270 -29.39 5.53 24.85
CA PHE A 270 -30.20 4.61 25.63
C PHE A 270 -30.45 5.16 27.04
N ASP A 271 -31.70 5.08 27.50
CA ASP A 271 -32.03 5.21 28.91
C ASP A 271 -32.00 3.82 29.57
N LYS A 272 -31.19 3.67 30.62
CA LYS A 272 -31.01 2.40 31.32
C LYS A 272 -32.21 1.99 32.17
N ASN A 273 -33.04 2.95 32.58
CA ASN A 273 -34.12 2.69 33.53
C ASN A 273 -35.32 2.05 32.84
N ASP A 274 -35.71 2.58 31.69
CA ASP A 274 -36.92 2.17 30.95
C ASP A 274 -36.60 1.52 29.60
N LYS A 275 -35.30 1.36 29.26
CA LYS A 275 -34.80 0.80 28.01
C LYS A 275 -35.20 1.60 26.77
N SER A 276 -35.69 2.82 26.93
CA SER A 276 -36.05 3.70 25.80
C SER A 276 -34.80 4.23 25.10
N LEU A 277 -35.01 4.81 23.91
CA LEU A 277 -33.95 5.44 23.15
C LEU A 277 -34.36 6.81 22.60
N THR A 278 -33.39 7.71 22.48
CA THR A 278 -33.53 9.00 21.82
C THR A 278 -32.67 9.03 20.56
N ILE A 279 -33.28 9.19 19.39
CA ILE A 279 -32.59 9.13 18.09
C ILE A 279 -32.39 10.53 17.50
N TRP A 280 -31.17 10.79 17.05
CA TRP A 280 -30.80 11.85 16.12
C TRP A 280 -30.47 11.25 14.77
N LEU A 281 -31.05 11.78 13.68
CA LEU A 281 -30.89 11.22 12.33
C LEU A 281 -30.32 12.24 11.35
N ALA A 282 -29.56 11.75 10.37
CA ALA A 282 -29.21 12.43 9.12
C ALA A 282 -29.28 11.43 7.96
N GLY A 283 -29.67 11.87 6.76
CA GLY A 283 -29.86 11.01 5.59
C GLY A 283 -31.33 10.69 5.29
N PHE A 284 -31.57 9.57 4.60
CA PHE A 284 -32.90 9.18 4.08
C PHE A 284 -33.57 10.31 3.28
N GLY A 285 -32.85 10.89 2.32
CA GLY A 285 -33.36 11.99 1.48
C GLY A 285 -33.30 13.38 2.13
N THR A 286 -32.88 13.51 3.39
CA THR A 286 -32.70 14.80 4.08
C THR A 286 -31.28 14.94 4.65
N ILE A 287 -30.73 16.14 4.56
CA ILE A 287 -29.35 16.44 5.00
C ILE A 287 -29.20 16.26 6.54
N ALA A 288 -30.20 16.67 7.33
CA ALA A 288 -30.29 16.47 8.77
C ALA A 288 -31.73 16.68 9.26
N TYR A 289 -32.19 15.95 10.27
CA TYR A 289 -33.50 16.19 10.88
C TYR A 289 -33.41 17.26 11.98
N PRO A 290 -34.42 18.15 12.12
CA PRO A 290 -34.31 19.34 12.97
C PRO A 290 -34.38 19.04 14.48
N GLN A 291 -34.86 17.86 14.86
CA GLN A 291 -35.14 17.42 16.22
C GLN A 291 -34.77 15.95 16.45
N SER A 292 -34.64 15.56 17.72
CA SER A 292 -34.57 14.17 18.14
C SER A 292 -35.94 13.51 18.16
N TYR A 293 -35.96 12.19 18.19
CA TYR A 293 -37.17 11.38 18.34
C TYR A 293 -37.03 10.43 19.52
N TYR A 294 -37.87 10.60 20.54
CA TYR A 294 -38.00 9.63 21.61
C TYR A 294 -38.74 8.37 21.15
N VAL A 295 -38.20 7.21 21.49
CA VAL A 295 -38.77 5.90 21.19
C VAL A 295 -38.81 5.11 22.50
N PRO A 296 -40.00 4.87 23.09
CA PRO A 296 -40.12 3.98 24.22
C PRO A 296 -39.74 2.55 23.83
N TYR A 297 -39.32 1.76 24.81
CA TYR A 297 -39.03 0.35 24.57
C TYR A 297 -40.24 -0.39 23.98
N PHE A 298 -39.97 -1.20 22.96
CA PHE A 298 -40.91 -2.16 22.41
C PHE A 298 -40.17 -3.47 22.15
N ASP A 299 -40.85 -4.59 22.40
CA ASP A 299 -40.24 -5.90 22.29
C ASP A 299 -40.10 -6.31 20.81
N HIS A 300 -38.90 -6.12 20.26
CA HIS A 300 -38.58 -6.50 18.89
C HIS A 300 -37.17 -7.10 18.81
N PRO A 301 -36.94 -8.20 18.05
CA PRO A 301 -35.65 -8.86 18.00
C PRO A 301 -34.47 -7.95 17.65
N TYR A 302 -34.66 -7.02 16.70
CA TYR A 302 -33.62 -6.06 16.30
C TYR A 302 -33.29 -5.05 17.42
N TYR A 303 -34.30 -4.48 18.09
CA TYR A 303 -34.09 -3.56 19.22
C TYR A 303 -33.35 -4.28 20.36
N ASN A 304 -33.82 -5.48 20.71
CA ASN A 304 -33.25 -6.29 21.78
C ASN A 304 -31.80 -6.69 21.48
N ALA A 305 -31.47 -6.97 20.22
CA ALA A 305 -30.10 -7.28 19.81
C ALA A 305 -29.16 -6.08 19.98
N GLN A 306 -29.60 -4.87 19.60
CA GLN A 306 -28.83 -3.64 19.82
C GLN A 306 -28.65 -3.33 21.30
N LEU A 307 -29.72 -3.46 22.10
CA LEU A 307 -29.68 -3.25 23.54
C LEU A 307 -28.74 -4.23 24.24
N ALA A 308 -28.82 -5.52 23.91
CA ALA A 308 -27.96 -6.55 24.48
C ALA A 308 -26.48 -6.33 24.14
N ALA A 309 -26.16 -5.95 22.90
CA ALA A 309 -24.80 -5.62 22.48
C ALA A 309 -24.24 -4.41 23.25
N TRP A 310 -25.06 -3.38 23.45
CA TRP A 310 -24.70 -2.21 24.25
C TRP A 310 -24.47 -2.55 25.72
N GLU A 311 -25.39 -3.31 26.35
CA GLU A 311 -25.28 -3.74 27.75
C GLU A 311 -24.03 -4.60 28.01
N LYS A 312 -23.66 -5.43 27.04
CA LYS A 312 -22.44 -6.24 27.07
C LYS A 312 -21.16 -5.41 26.89
N GLY A 313 -21.26 -4.18 26.42
CA GLY A 313 -20.11 -3.31 26.16
C GLY A 313 -19.35 -3.70 24.88
N GLU A 314 -20.05 -4.25 23.88
CA GLU A 314 -19.48 -4.45 22.56
C GLU A 314 -18.98 -3.12 21.99
N LYS A 315 -17.94 -3.14 21.15
CA LYS A 315 -17.43 -1.89 20.53
C LYS A 315 -18.09 -1.61 19.20
N TYR A 316 -18.37 -2.67 18.44
CA TYR A 316 -18.86 -2.58 17.09
C TYR A 316 -19.61 -3.85 16.70
N GLN A 317 -20.74 -3.71 16.02
CA GLN A 317 -21.49 -4.83 15.46
C GLN A 317 -22.16 -4.41 14.15
N VAL A 318 -22.26 -5.35 13.21
CA VAL A 318 -23.05 -5.19 11.99
C VAL A 318 -24.34 -5.99 12.16
N PHE A 319 -25.48 -5.33 12.00
CA PHE A 319 -26.79 -5.96 12.00
C PHE A 319 -27.32 -6.01 10.58
N LYS A 320 -27.50 -7.23 10.05
CA LYS A 320 -28.17 -7.43 8.77
C LYS A 320 -29.67 -7.19 8.97
N PHE A 321 -30.19 -6.18 8.30
CA PHE A 321 -31.55 -5.67 8.49
C PHE A 321 -32.34 -5.83 7.19
N GLU A 322 -33.03 -6.96 7.07
CA GLU A 322 -33.71 -7.37 5.83
C GLU A 322 -34.98 -8.21 6.10
N GLY A 323 -35.77 -8.40 5.04
CA GLY A 323 -36.83 -9.41 5.01
C GLY A 323 -37.95 -9.21 6.03
N ALA A 324 -38.30 -10.28 6.75
CA ALA A 324 -39.36 -10.23 7.76
C ALA A 324 -38.98 -9.36 8.97
N LEU A 325 -37.70 -9.42 9.39
CA LEU A 325 -37.19 -8.67 10.54
C LEU A 325 -37.30 -7.15 10.32
N LYS A 326 -36.93 -6.68 9.13
CA LYS A 326 -37.06 -5.25 8.79
C LYS A 326 -38.51 -4.81 8.74
N ARG A 327 -39.36 -5.54 8.01
CA ARG A 327 -40.78 -5.19 7.86
C ARG A 327 -41.50 -5.10 9.20
N SER A 328 -41.31 -6.08 10.09
CA SER A 328 -41.92 -6.04 11.42
C SER A 328 -41.40 -4.89 12.28
N TYR A 329 -40.12 -4.51 12.13
CA TYR A 329 -39.58 -3.35 12.83
C TYR A 329 -40.17 -2.04 12.31
N ASP A 330 -40.20 -1.85 10.98
CA ASP A 330 -40.73 -0.63 10.34
C ASP A 330 -42.19 -0.40 10.71
N GLU A 331 -43.02 -1.45 10.70
CA GLU A 331 -44.43 -1.40 11.13
C GLU A 331 -44.57 -0.91 12.57
N LEU A 332 -43.72 -1.42 13.48
CA LEU A 332 -43.76 -1.06 14.89
C LEU A 332 -43.18 0.34 15.14
N ILE A 333 -41.97 0.63 14.67
CA ILE A 333 -41.23 1.86 14.96
C ILE A 333 -41.99 3.11 14.48
N PHE A 334 -42.71 3.03 13.35
CA PHE A 334 -43.51 4.16 12.85
C PHE A 334 -44.83 4.40 13.59
N SER A 335 -45.21 3.51 14.51
CA SER A 335 -46.39 3.65 15.37
C SER A 335 -46.05 4.09 16.80
N VAL A 336 -44.75 4.08 17.16
CA VAL A 336 -44.27 4.19 18.53
C VAL A 336 -43.63 5.55 18.82
N GLY A 337 -43.85 6.06 20.04
CA GLY A 337 -43.19 7.26 20.56
C GLY A 337 -43.39 8.52 19.70
N GLU A 338 -42.32 9.30 19.61
CA GLU A 338 -42.23 10.47 18.74
C GLU A 338 -41.77 10.12 17.32
N TYR A 339 -41.26 8.91 17.09
CA TYR A 339 -40.77 8.46 15.78
C TYR A 339 -41.89 8.36 14.73
N LYS A 340 -43.14 8.17 15.18
CA LYS A 340 -44.32 8.35 14.31
C LYS A 340 -44.43 9.74 13.67
N ASN A 341 -43.77 10.76 14.22
CA ASN A 341 -43.75 12.12 13.69
C ASN A 341 -42.63 12.35 12.67
N LEU A 342 -41.87 11.31 12.30
CA LEU A 342 -40.87 11.40 11.23
C LEU A 342 -41.55 11.88 9.92
N PRO A 343 -40.93 12.79 9.14
CA PRO A 343 -41.50 13.27 7.89
C PRO A 343 -41.89 12.13 6.93
N THR A 344 -42.99 12.28 6.21
CA THR A 344 -43.50 11.24 5.30
C THR A 344 -42.46 10.82 4.26
N SER A 345 -41.73 11.77 3.68
CA SER A 345 -40.64 11.49 2.73
C SER A 345 -39.54 10.60 3.30
N ALA A 346 -39.21 10.77 4.59
CA ALA A 346 -38.23 9.96 5.28
C ALA A 346 -38.74 8.54 5.54
N LYS A 347 -40.02 8.40 5.92
CA LYS A 347 -40.65 7.09 6.08
C LYS A 347 -40.68 6.33 4.76
N GLU A 348 -41.06 6.98 3.68
CA GLU A 348 -41.04 6.40 2.33
C GLU A 348 -39.62 5.96 1.93
N ALA A 349 -38.60 6.79 2.18
CA ALA A 349 -37.21 6.44 1.92
C ALA A 349 -36.72 5.25 2.76
N ILE A 350 -37.12 5.13 4.03
CA ILE A 350 -36.78 3.98 4.89
C ILE A 350 -37.50 2.71 4.42
N LEU A 351 -38.78 2.82 4.06
CA LEU A 351 -39.59 1.70 3.58
C LEU A 351 -39.12 1.18 2.22
N ALA A 352 -38.57 2.04 1.36
CA ALA A 352 -38.02 1.67 0.06
C ALA A 352 -36.73 0.84 0.13
N ILE A 353 -36.11 0.73 1.30
CA ILE A 353 -34.91 -0.07 1.51
C ILE A 353 -35.32 -1.51 1.83
N ASP A 354 -35.07 -2.45 0.93
CA ASP A 354 -35.42 -3.86 1.14
C ASP A 354 -34.42 -4.60 2.04
N ASN A 355 -33.14 -4.24 1.93
CA ASN A 355 -32.05 -4.77 2.72
C ASN A 355 -31.04 -3.67 3.11
N ALA A 356 -30.53 -3.75 4.32
CA ALA A 356 -29.46 -2.88 4.78
C ALA A 356 -28.52 -3.59 5.74
N ASN A 357 -27.26 -3.16 5.73
CA ASN A 357 -26.30 -3.46 6.78
C ASN A 357 -26.20 -2.24 7.70
N ASN A 358 -26.68 -2.42 8.93
CA ASN A 358 -26.61 -1.40 9.94
C ASN A 358 -25.32 -1.58 10.74
N CYS A 359 -24.38 -0.67 10.47
CA CYS A 359 -23.03 -0.66 11.01
C CYS A 359 -23.02 0.19 12.28
N THR A 360 -22.97 -0.47 13.44
CA THR A 360 -23.25 0.15 14.74
C THR A 360 -22.00 0.17 15.62
N ALA A 361 -21.54 1.37 15.96
CA ALA A 361 -20.50 1.60 16.97
C ALA A 361 -21.14 1.98 18.30
N PHE A 362 -20.86 1.21 19.35
CA PHE A 362 -21.44 1.44 20.67
C PHE A 362 -20.55 2.34 21.52
N MET A 363 -21.20 3.18 22.32
CA MET A 363 -20.59 4.11 23.25
C MET A 363 -21.24 4.03 24.62
N LYS A 364 -20.63 4.66 25.63
CA LYS A 364 -21.06 4.57 27.03
C LYS A 364 -22.55 4.82 27.26
N TYR A 365 -23.15 5.72 26.49
CA TYR A 365 -24.54 6.17 26.67
C TYR A 365 -25.46 5.78 25.51
N GLY A 366 -24.99 5.01 24.53
CA GLY A 366 -25.74 4.83 23.30
C GLY A 366 -24.95 4.16 22.19
N MET A 367 -25.31 4.49 20.96
CA MET A 367 -24.68 4.01 19.75
C MET A 367 -24.73 5.05 18.63
N VAL A 368 -23.78 4.94 17.71
CA VAL A 368 -23.79 5.60 16.41
C VAL A 368 -23.96 4.51 15.37
N GLU A 369 -24.93 4.70 14.48
CA GLU A 369 -25.28 3.73 13.46
C GLU A 369 -25.17 4.38 12.08
N SER A 370 -24.66 3.63 11.12
CA SER A 370 -24.67 4.00 9.71
C SER A 370 -25.39 2.92 8.93
N VAL A 371 -26.28 3.35 8.03
CA VAL A 371 -27.15 2.48 7.23
C VAL A 371 -26.58 2.41 5.83
N ILE A 372 -26.21 1.22 5.39
CA ILE A 372 -25.71 0.96 4.02
C ILE A 372 -26.65 0.00 3.35
N VAL A 373 -27.11 0.35 2.16
CA VAL A 373 -28.03 -0.47 1.36
C VAL A 373 -27.22 -1.48 0.55
N GLY A 374 -27.65 -2.74 0.54
CA GLY A 374 -26.93 -3.84 -0.12
C GLY A 374 -26.05 -4.67 0.81
N ASP A 375 -25.32 -5.63 0.24
CA ASP A 375 -24.58 -6.67 0.98
C ASP A 375 -23.22 -6.21 1.54
N GLN A 376 -22.75 -5.02 1.17
CA GLN A 376 -21.51 -4.46 1.70
C GLN A 376 -21.78 -3.82 3.06
N ALA A 377 -21.10 -4.32 4.09
CA ALA A 377 -21.02 -3.66 5.39
C ALA A 377 -19.71 -2.87 5.49
N LEU A 378 -19.68 -1.84 6.36
CA LEU A 378 -18.43 -1.30 6.90
C LEU A 378 -17.81 -2.41 7.77
N SER A 379 -17.25 -3.42 7.14
CA SER A 379 -16.70 -4.53 7.87
C SER A 379 -15.46 -4.05 8.62
N ARG A 380 -15.22 -4.65 9.78
CA ARG A 380 -13.96 -4.50 10.50
C ARG A 380 -12.74 -4.76 9.60
N HIS A 381 -12.90 -5.53 8.53
CA HIS A 381 -11.86 -5.85 7.55
C HIS A 381 -11.48 -4.67 6.62
N GLN A 382 -12.43 -3.78 6.29
CA GLN A 382 -12.12 -2.53 5.58
C GLN A 382 -11.38 -1.57 6.53
N ALA A 383 -11.80 -1.50 7.80
CA ALA A 383 -11.05 -0.78 8.82
C ALA A 383 -9.69 -1.45 9.14
N GLU A 384 -9.57 -2.77 8.99
CA GLU A 384 -8.33 -3.52 9.21
C GLU A 384 -7.35 -3.35 8.04
N PHE A 385 -7.81 -3.30 6.78
CA PHE A 385 -7.00 -2.84 5.65
C PHE A 385 -6.43 -1.45 5.93
N TYR A 386 -7.24 -0.53 6.47
CA TYR A 386 -6.79 0.81 6.88
C TYR A 386 -5.98 0.84 8.20
N SER A 387 -6.08 -0.18 9.06
CA SER A 387 -5.34 -0.26 10.33
C SER A 387 -4.06 -1.12 10.26
N ALA A 388 -3.94 -1.93 9.20
CA ALA A 388 -2.80 -2.75 8.82
C ALA A 388 -1.75 -1.94 8.04
N LEU A 389 -2.10 -0.72 7.61
CA LEU A 389 -1.14 0.29 7.23
C LEU A 389 -0.18 0.51 8.42
N PRO A 390 1.15 0.52 8.20
CA PRO A 390 2.11 0.65 9.29
C PRO A 390 1.81 1.94 10.05
N LYS A 391 1.26 1.80 11.27
CA LYS A 391 1.00 2.92 12.16
C LYS A 391 2.31 3.64 12.40
N TYR A 392 2.50 4.77 11.74
CA TYR A 392 3.64 5.61 12.04
C TYR A 392 3.42 6.17 13.44
N SER A 393 4.15 5.63 14.42
CA SER A 393 4.14 6.20 15.76
C SER A 393 4.62 7.64 15.62
N ASN A 394 3.74 8.61 15.88
CA ASN A 394 4.12 10.00 16.09
C ASN A 394 4.96 10.09 17.37
N LYS A 395 6.21 9.61 17.31
CA LYS A 395 7.26 10.14 18.17
C LYS A 395 7.79 11.37 17.44
N PRO A 396 7.61 12.58 17.97
CA PRO A 396 8.27 13.74 17.40
C PRO A 396 9.78 13.46 17.41
N THR A 397 10.38 13.41 16.23
CA THR A 397 11.84 13.42 16.10
C THR A 397 12.36 14.63 16.87
N PRO A 398 13.25 14.46 17.86
CA PRO A 398 13.83 15.59 18.55
C PRO A 398 14.66 16.35 17.52
N VAL A 399 14.27 17.59 17.24
CA VAL A 399 15.10 18.54 16.51
C VAL A 399 16.35 18.75 17.35
N SER A 400 17.44 18.09 16.97
CA SER A 400 18.73 18.29 17.62
C SER A 400 19.26 19.67 17.22
N SER A 401 19.03 20.65 18.09
CA SER A 401 19.70 21.94 18.03
C SER A 401 21.19 21.73 18.37
N THR A 402 22.00 21.34 17.38
CA THR A 402 23.45 21.45 17.48
C THR A 402 23.90 22.71 16.77
N SER A 403 24.02 23.79 17.54
CA SER A 403 24.73 25.00 17.13
C SER A 403 26.21 24.67 16.93
N LYS A 404 26.60 24.24 15.73
CA LYS A 404 28.01 24.23 15.35
C LYS A 404 28.43 25.65 14.99
N LYS A 405 29.10 26.30 15.94
CA LYS A 405 29.93 27.51 15.74
C LYS A 405 30.86 27.27 14.54
N ARG A 406 30.53 27.85 13.38
CA ARG A 406 31.48 27.97 12.26
C ARG A 406 32.44 29.13 12.56
N LYS A 407 33.71 28.78 12.79
CA LYS A 407 34.83 29.74 12.87
C LYS A 407 34.97 30.47 11.53
N HIS A 408 34.95 31.80 11.58
CA HIS A 408 35.30 32.68 10.47
C HIS A 408 36.78 32.52 10.09
N ARG A 409 37.07 32.35 8.79
CA ARG A 409 38.34 32.71 8.15
C ARG A 409 38.08 33.96 7.28
N PRO A 410 38.93 34.99 7.31
CA PRO A 410 38.73 36.21 6.52
C PRO A 410 39.42 36.10 5.15
N GLY A 411 38.82 36.68 4.11
CA GLY A 411 39.45 36.75 2.79
C GLY A 411 38.63 37.42 1.68
N LYS A 412 38.76 38.75 1.59
CA LYS A 412 38.80 39.62 0.39
C LYS A 412 37.56 39.78 -0.54
N HIS A 413 37.00 41.00 -0.46
CA HIS A 413 36.52 41.94 -1.50
C HIS A 413 36.06 41.46 -2.89
N ARG A 414 34.81 41.79 -3.25
CA ARG A 414 34.38 42.83 -4.24
C ARG A 414 32.85 42.73 -4.46
N SER A 415 32.07 43.69 -3.96
CA SER A 415 31.42 44.79 -4.70
C SER A 415 30.33 44.39 -5.72
N LYS A 416 29.05 44.61 -5.36
CA LYS A 416 28.05 45.49 -6.02
C LYS A 416 26.62 44.94 -5.84
N GLN A 417 25.82 45.69 -5.07
CA GLN A 417 24.35 45.81 -5.12
C GLN A 417 23.96 46.73 -6.31
N PRO A 418 22.67 47.08 -6.58
CA PRO A 418 21.38 46.62 -6.01
C PRO A 418 20.26 46.40 -7.05
N TRP A 419 19.12 45.80 -6.64
CA TRP A 419 17.79 46.35 -6.98
C TRP A 419 16.88 46.28 -5.75
N LYS A 420 16.28 47.42 -5.46
CA LYS A 420 15.35 47.75 -4.37
C LYS A 420 13.89 47.50 -4.81
N GLU A 421 13.02 47.65 -3.83
CA GLU A 421 11.59 48.02 -3.92
C GLU A 421 10.57 46.89 -4.15
N LEU A 422 9.96 46.46 -3.04
CA LEU A 422 8.56 46.77 -2.72
C LEU A 422 8.41 46.73 -1.19
N GLY A 423 8.13 47.89 -0.59
CA GLY A 423 7.92 48.03 0.85
C GLY A 423 6.50 47.67 1.27
N LEU A 424 6.34 47.12 2.48
CA LEU A 424 5.83 47.84 3.66
C LEU A 424 5.61 46.87 4.85
N VAL A 425 6.43 47.10 5.90
CA VAL A 425 6.20 47.11 7.37
C VAL A 425 5.39 45.99 8.07
N PRO A 426 5.99 45.29 9.05
CA PRO A 426 5.30 44.69 10.20
C PRO A 426 5.33 45.59 11.46
N TRP A 427 4.21 45.64 12.19
CA TRP A 427 4.03 46.36 13.47
C TRP A 427 4.82 45.73 14.64
N PRO A 428 5.13 46.49 15.71
CA PRO A 428 6.17 46.15 16.68
C PRO A 428 5.68 45.43 17.95
N CYS A 429 6.45 44.43 18.37
CA CYS A 429 6.41 43.83 19.71
C CYS A 429 6.90 44.83 20.78
N THR A 430 6.04 45.22 21.70
CA THR A 430 6.43 45.89 22.95
C THR A 430 6.75 44.88 24.04
N LYS A 431 8.03 44.81 24.42
CA LYS A 431 8.48 44.34 25.74
C LYS A 431 8.18 45.43 26.77
N VAL A 432 7.62 45.08 27.92
CA VAL A 432 7.75 45.86 29.16
C VAL A 432 8.23 44.93 30.28
N SER A 433 9.09 45.53 31.09
CA SER A 433 10.05 45.03 32.06
C SER A 433 9.49 44.52 33.39
N ASN A 434 10.24 43.58 33.96
CA ASN A 434 10.46 43.27 35.38
C ASN A 434 9.93 44.29 36.41
N CYS A 435 9.24 43.78 37.45
CA CYS A 435 9.53 44.19 38.82
C CYS A 435 9.32 43.03 39.80
N SER A 436 10.24 42.97 40.75
CA SER A 436 10.37 41.94 41.79
C SER A 436 9.51 42.26 43.00
N LYS A 437 9.03 41.23 43.71
CA LYS A 437 9.25 41.05 45.18
C LYS A 437 8.52 39.82 45.73
N ARG A 438 9.25 39.19 46.65
CA ARG A 438 8.86 38.10 47.55
C ARG A 438 7.59 38.42 48.34
N GLN A 439 6.74 37.42 48.55
CA GLN A 439 6.26 37.09 49.90
C GLN A 439 5.65 35.69 49.95
N ARG A 440 6.17 34.90 50.89
CA ARG A 440 5.55 33.66 51.40
C ARG A 440 4.32 34.04 52.20
N CYS A 441 3.23 33.29 52.07
CA CYS A 441 2.31 33.01 53.17
C CYS A 441 1.70 31.62 52.96
N SER A 442 2.15 30.70 53.80
CA SER A 442 1.47 29.48 54.19
C SER A 442 0.20 29.83 54.99
N PHE A 443 -0.90 29.14 54.73
CA PHE A 443 -1.88 28.80 55.77
C PHE A 443 -2.50 27.45 55.44
N THR A 444 -2.23 26.49 56.33
CA THR A 444 -2.97 25.25 56.53
C THR A 444 -4.16 25.50 57.43
N SER A 445 -5.29 24.90 57.07
CA SER A 445 -6.14 24.10 57.96
C SER A 445 -7.16 23.37 57.10
#